data_AF-A0A6L9XZ29-F1
#
_entry.id   AF-A0A6L9XZ29-F1
#
_cell.length_a   1.000
_cell.length_b   1.000
_cell.length_c   1.000
_cell.angle_alpha   90.00
_cell.angle_beta   90.00
_cell.angle_gamma   90.00
#
_symmetry.space_group_name_H-M   'P 1'
#
loop_
_entity.id
_entity.type
_entity.pdbx_description
1 polymer ?
#
loop_
_entity_poly.entity_id
_entity_poly.type
_entity_poly.pdbx_seq_one_letter_code
_entity_poly.pdbx_strand_id
1 'polypeptide(L)'
;MSHPVARRCLHVDRLIHRRHWRRHDQRDPHPPTAVTGVYGTLVKFAARRMIGRVPDSIGVMWHNTAVMKDAMGIGRKVDGWHELDPNLSSYAGMASAATIGCSFCLDFNYYMAHNQGLDEAKVREVPRWRTSTVFTPLERRVMEYAEAASQTPPAVTDELSDALLSEIGPAALVELAARVAFMNMTARMNIALGIRSEGFADACGLAPLAERTVASGAA
;
A
#
# COMPACT_ATOMS: atom_id res chain seq x y z
N MET A 1 -2.72 -1.09 30.69
CA MET A 1 -3.71 -1.92 29.97
C MET A 1 -3.05 -2.34 28.67
N SER A 2 -2.63 -3.58 28.56
CA SER A 2 -1.90 -4.09 27.40
C SER A 2 -2.85 -4.18 26.21
N HIS A 3 -2.60 -3.40 25.16
CA HIS A 3 -3.33 -3.56 23.90
C HIS A 3 -3.13 -5.01 23.41
N PRO A 4 -4.21 -5.73 23.00
CA PRO A 4 -4.06 -7.06 22.44
C PRO A 4 -3.19 -6.95 21.19
N VAL A 5 -2.05 -7.67 21.19
CA VAL A 5 -1.17 -7.77 20.02
C VAL A 5 -2.02 -8.30 18.87
N ALA A 6 -2.19 -7.50 17.81
CA ALA A 6 -2.89 -7.90 16.61
C ALA A 6 -2.32 -9.24 16.12
N ARG A 7 -3.18 -10.26 16.00
CA ARG A 7 -2.75 -11.59 15.55
C ARG A 7 -2.36 -11.47 14.07
N ARG A 8 -1.05 -11.53 13.79
CA ARG A 8 -0.55 -11.52 12.42
C ARG A 8 -1.24 -12.58 11.57
N CYS A 9 -1.67 -12.14 10.41
CA CYS A 9 -2.51 -12.87 9.49
C CYS A 9 -1.70 -13.72 8.51
N LEU A 10 -0.88 -14.62 9.05
CA LEU A 10 0.09 -15.41 8.26
C LEU A 10 -0.46 -16.78 7.83
N HIS A 11 -1.69 -17.11 8.21
CA HIS A 11 -2.35 -18.38 7.90
C HIS A 11 -3.55 -18.15 6.99
N VAL A 12 -3.26 -17.75 5.75
CA VAL A 12 -4.26 -17.45 4.74
C VAL A 12 -4.63 -18.75 4.00
N ASP A 13 -5.88 -19.19 4.11
CA ASP A 13 -6.33 -20.45 3.51
C ASP A 13 -6.40 -20.35 1.97
N ARG A 14 -5.67 -21.24 1.28
CA ARG A 14 -5.51 -21.20 -0.20
C ARG A 14 -6.82 -21.43 -0.97
N LEU A 15 -7.85 -21.98 -0.32
CA LEU A 15 -9.07 -22.44 -0.98
C LEU A 15 -10.10 -21.34 -1.25
N ILE A 16 -10.19 -20.33 -0.39
CA ILE A 16 -11.09 -19.17 -0.57
C ILE A 16 -10.62 -18.32 -1.77
N HIS A 17 -9.31 -18.31 -2.01
CA HIS A 17 -8.64 -17.38 -2.91
C HIS A 17 -8.92 -17.56 -4.41
N ARG A 18 -9.18 -18.80 -4.86
CA ARG A 18 -9.29 -19.10 -6.30
C ARG A 18 -10.64 -18.75 -6.91
N ARG A 19 -11.70 -18.59 -6.10
CA ARG A 19 -13.08 -18.45 -6.61
C ARG A 19 -13.54 -17.00 -6.79
N HIS A 20 -13.02 -16.04 -6.00
CA HIS A 20 -13.61 -14.70 -5.99
C HIS A 20 -13.00 -13.73 -7.02
N TRP A 21 -11.68 -13.78 -7.26
CA TRP A 21 -10.95 -12.80 -8.08
C TRP A 21 -10.69 -13.23 -9.54
N ARG A 22 -10.90 -14.50 -9.90
CA ARG A 22 -10.91 -14.98 -11.30
C ARG A 22 -12.16 -14.54 -12.11
N ARG A 23 -12.98 -13.61 -11.60
CA ARG A 23 -14.21 -13.17 -12.29
C ARG A 23 -14.01 -12.02 -13.27
N HIS A 24 -12.85 -11.36 -13.28
CA HIS A 24 -12.54 -10.39 -14.34
C HIS A 24 -11.75 -11.08 -15.44
N ASP A 25 -12.48 -11.56 -16.45
CA ASP A 25 -12.01 -12.02 -17.76
C ASP A 25 -11.41 -10.84 -18.55
N GLN A 26 -10.24 -10.37 -18.10
CA GLN A 26 -9.43 -9.38 -18.79
C GLN A 26 -8.03 -9.95 -18.94
N ARG A 27 -7.50 -9.90 -20.17
CA ARG A 27 -6.16 -10.40 -20.47
C ARG A 27 -5.16 -9.74 -19.54
N ASP A 28 -4.45 -10.56 -18.79
CA ASP A 28 -3.35 -10.10 -17.94
C ASP A 28 -2.19 -9.70 -18.87
N PRO A 29 -1.83 -8.41 -18.98
CA PRO A 29 -0.84 -7.97 -19.96
C PRO A 29 0.55 -8.54 -19.67
N HIS A 30 0.81 -8.96 -18.42
CA HIS A 30 2.08 -9.57 -18.04
C HIS A 30 1.87 -10.79 -17.13
N PRO A 31 1.71 -12.00 -17.68
CA PRO A 31 1.49 -13.20 -16.86
C PRO A 31 2.71 -13.48 -15.96
N PRO A 32 2.48 -13.97 -14.72
CA PRO A 32 3.56 -14.30 -13.80
C PRO A 32 4.39 -15.47 -14.32
N THR A 33 5.71 -15.43 -14.12
CA THR A 33 6.61 -16.56 -14.38
C THR A 33 6.91 -17.37 -13.12
N ALA A 34 7.44 -18.57 -13.31
CA ALA A 34 7.87 -19.42 -12.21
C ALA A 34 9.07 -18.80 -11.48
N VAL A 35 8.91 -18.55 -10.18
CA VAL A 35 10.00 -18.14 -9.29
C VAL A 35 10.92 -19.35 -9.03
N THR A 36 12.06 -19.41 -9.69
CA THR A 36 12.98 -20.57 -9.71
C THR A 36 14.36 -20.28 -9.08
N GLY A 37 15.16 -21.33 -8.89
CA GLY A 37 16.53 -21.25 -8.36
C GLY A 37 16.62 -21.12 -6.83
N VAL A 38 17.84 -21.18 -6.30
CA VAL A 38 18.13 -21.09 -4.85
C VAL A 38 17.58 -19.79 -4.26
N TYR A 39 17.81 -18.68 -4.97
CA TYR A 39 17.29 -17.38 -4.57
C TYR A 39 15.75 -17.34 -4.61
N GLY A 40 15.12 -17.96 -5.62
CA GLY A 40 13.66 -18.08 -5.68
C GLY A 40 13.08 -18.87 -4.50
N THR A 41 13.76 -19.94 -4.07
CA THR A 41 13.39 -20.68 -2.85
C THR A 41 13.46 -19.81 -1.61
N LEU A 42 14.53 -19.00 -1.46
CA LEU A 42 14.67 -18.06 -0.35
C LEU A 42 13.57 -17.00 -0.36
N VAL A 43 13.26 -16.41 -1.52
CA VAL A 43 12.19 -15.41 -1.67
C VAL A 43 10.83 -16.02 -1.32
N LYS A 44 10.52 -17.22 -1.82
CA LYS A 44 9.28 -17.93 -1.47
C LYS A 44 9.16 -18.20 0.02
N PHE A 45 10.26 -18.62 0.65
CA PHE A 45 10.31 -18.86 2.08
C PHE A 45 10.06 -17.56 2.88
N ALA A 46 10.78 -16.49 2.55
CA ALA A 46 10.62 -15.18 3.18
C ALA A 46 9.20 -14.64 3.02
N ALA A 47 8.64 -14.70 1.81
CA ALA A 47 7.27 -14.25 1.53
C ALA A 47 6.23 -15.01 2.36
N ARG A 48 6.31 -16.34 2.45
CA ARG A 48 5.41 -17.14 3.31
C ARG A 48 5.55 -16.78 4.79
N ARG A 49 6.77 -16.52 5.25
CA ARG A 49 7.02 -16.18 6.66
C ARG A 49 6.55 -14.77 7.02
N MET A 50 6.71 -13.80 6.12
CA MET A 50 6.41 -12.39 6.38
C MET A 50 4.98 -12.01 6.03
N ILE A 51 4.42 -12.63 4.98
CA ILE A 51 3.17 -12.23 4.32
C ILE A 51 2.17 -13.40 4.26
N GLY A 52 2.53 -14.59 4.75
CA GLY A 52 1.64 -15.78 4.76
C GLY A 52 1.55 -16.53 3.42
N ARG A 53 1.80 -15.87 2.29
CA ARG A 53 1.84 -16.48 0.95
C ARG A 53 2.88 -15.83 0.04
N VAL A 54 3.08 -16.45 -1.13
CA VAL A 54 3.89 -15.87 -2.21
C VAL A 54 2.93 -15.13 -3.14
N PRO A 55 3.04 -13.79 -3.26
CA PRO A 55 2.23 -13.02 -4.19
C PRO A 55 2.50 -13.41 -5.66
N ASP A 56 1.48 -13.36 -6.51
CA ASP A 56 1.62 -13.57 -7.96
C ASP A 56 2.40 -12.41 -8.61
N SER A 57 2.29 -11.20 -8.07
CA SER A 57 3.11 -10.01 -8.39
C SER A 57 4.62 -10.25 -8.29
N ILE A 58 5.09 -11.13 -7.40
CA ILE A 58 6.50 -11.56 -7.39
C ILE A 58 6.84 -12.28 -8.69
N GLY A 59 5.95 -13.14 -9.20
CA GLY A 59 6.13 -13.83 -10.46
C GLY A 59 6.14 -12.90 -11.67
N VAL A 60 5.38 -11.80 -11.64
CA VAL A 60 5.43 -10.76 -12.68
C VAL A 60 6.77 -10.02 -12.65
N MET A 61 7.22 -9.58 -11.48
CA MET A 61 8.51 -8.91 -11.33
C MET A 61 9.70 -9.85 -11.57
N TRP A 62 9.53 -11.16 -11.43
CA TRP A 62 10.59 -12.16 -11.60
C TRP A 62 11.16 -12.21 -13.03
N HIS A 63 10.44 -11.70 -14.02
CA HIS A 63 10.94 -11.53 -15.38
C HIS A 63 12.18 -10.61 -15.43
N ASN A 64 12.36 -9.73 -14.43
CA ASN A 64 13.62 -9.01 -14.20
C ASN A 64 13.98 -9.00 -12.71
N THR A 65 14.74 -10.01 -12.29
CA THR A 65 15.10 -10.17 -10.87
C THR A 65 16.01 -9.07 -10.33
N ALA A 66 16.76 -8.34 -11.17
CA ALA A 66 17.57 -7.22 -10.72
C ALA A 66 16.67 -6.06 -10.28
N VAL A 67 15.75 -5.63 -11.15
CA VAL A 67 14.77 -4.57 -10.84
C VAL A 67 13.89 -4.96 -9.65
N MET A 68 13.44 -6.22 -9.59
CA MET A 68 12.68 -6.71 -8.44
C MET A 68 13.46 -6.59 -7.13
N LYS A 69 14.74 -7.00 -7.11
CA LYS A 69 15.59 -6.92 -5.92
C LYS A 69 15.77 -5.49 -5.45
N ASP A 70 16.01 -4.56 -6.38
CA ASP A 70 16.21 -3.15 -6.06
C ASP A 70 14.93 -2.53 -5.52
N ALA A 71 13.79 -2.78 -6.17
CA ALA A 71 12.48 -2.31 -5.70
C ALA A 71 12.13 -2.86 -4.31
N MET A 72 12.35 -4.16 -4.06
CA MET A 72 12.15 -4.76 -2.73
C MET A 72 13.13 -4.20 -1.69
N GLY A 73 14.37 -3.94 -2.08
CA GLY A 73 15.40 -3.36 -1.22
C GLY A 73 15.06 -1.95 -0.78
N ILE A 74 14.59 -1.10 -1.71
CA ILE A 74 14.08 0.24 -1.41
C ILE A 74 12.85 0.13 -0.50
N GLY A 75 11.88 -0.72 -0.82
CA GLY A 75 10.68 -0.90 0.00
C GLY A 75 10.99 -1.27 1.46
N ARG A 76 11.92 -2.20 1.69
CA ARG A 76 12.36 -2.55 3.06
C ARG A 76 13.00 -1.39 3.81
N LYS A 77 13.73 -0.51 3.11
CA LYS A 77 14.34 0.67 3.73
C LYS A 77 13.27 1.70 4.09
N VAL A 78 12.32 1.94 3.17
CA VAL A 78 11.17 2.82 3.40
C VAL A 78 10.35 2.35 4.60
N ASP A 79 10.10 1.04 4.73
CA ASP A 79 9.37 0.46 5.87
C ASP A 79 10.15 0.50 7.20
N GLY A 80 11.46 0.77 7.16
CA GLY A 80 12.34 0.82 8.34
C GLY A 80 12.64 2.23 8.86
N TRP A 81 12.14 3.25 8.18
CA TRP A 81 12.21 4.65 8.59
C TRP A 81 11.29 4.93 9.78
N HIS A 82 11.62 5.95 10.58
CA HIS A 82 11.02 6.13 11.91
C HIS A 82 10.95 7.58 12.39
N GLU A 83 11.34 8.55 11.58
CA GLU A 83 11.14 9.98 11.90
C GLU A 83 9.67 10.37 11.73
N LEU A 84 8.97 9.80 10.74
CA LEU A 84 7.53 9.94 10.56
C LEU A 84 6.77 8.86 11.33
N ASP A 85 5.73 9.25 12.06
CA ASP A 85 4.85 8.31 12.76
C ASP A 85 4.35 7.20 11.80
N PRO A 86 4.39 5.91 12.21
CA PRO A 86 4.02 4.80 11.33
C PRO A 86 2.58 4.86 10.81
N ASN A 87 1.63 5.40 11.57
CA ASN A 87 0.25 5.58 11.09
C ASN A 87 0.21 6.67 10.02
N LEU A 88 0.88 7.81 10.23
CA LEU A 88 0.99 8.87 9.22
C LEU A 88 1.64 8.37 7.93
N SER A 89 2.72 7.58 8.03
CA SER A 89 3.37 6.94 6.89
C SER A 89 2.45 5.98 6.14
N SER A 90 1.64 5.20 6.88
CA SER A 90 0.65 4.29 6.32
C SER A 90 -0.48 5.05 5.60
N TYR A 91 -1.03 6.09 6.22
CA TYR A 91 -2.08 6.93 5.64
C TYR A 91 -1.61 7.66 4.40
N ALA A 92 -0.41 8.25 4.42
CA ALA A 92 0.18 8.92 3.26
C ALA A 92 0.38 7.95 2.08
N GLY A 93 0.93 6.76 2.37
CA GLY A 93 1.10 5.71 1.37
C GLY A 93 -0.25 5.28 0.77
N MET A 94 -1.25 4.99 1.60
CA MET A 94 -2.55 4.55 1.11
C MET A 94 -3.35 5.65 0.41
N ALA A 95 -3.23 6.91 0.83
CA ALA A 95 -3.84 8.05 0.13
C ALA A 95 -3.22 8.26 -1.26
N SER A 96 -1.89 8.10 -1.38
CA SER A 96 -1.19 8.13 -2.67
C SER A 96 -1.68 6.98 -3.58
N ALA A 97 -1.76 5.77 -3.04
CA ALA A 97 -2.27 4.59 -3.77
C ALA A 97 -3.71 4.77 -4.24
N ALA A 98 -4.59 5.35 -3.40
CA ALA A 98 -5.97 5.67 -3.73
C ALA A 98 -6.08 6.75 -4.80
N THR A 99 -5.21 7.77 -4.77
CA THR A 99 -5.14 8.84 -5.77
C THR A 99 -4.74 8.30 -7.14
N ILE A 100 -3.78 7.38 -7.18
CA ILE A 100 -3.29 6.76 -8.41
C ILE A 100 -4.22 5.64 -8.92
N GLY A 101 -5.02 5.03 -8.03
CA GLY A 101 -5.92 3.93 -8.36
C GLY A 101 -5.27 2.54 -8.32
N CYS A 102 -4.20 2.35 -7.55
CA CYS A 102 -3.51 1.05 -7.46
C CYS A 102 -4.22 0.10 -6.48
N SER A 103 -5.06 -0.79 -7.01
CA SER A 103 -5.80 -1.80 -6.21
C SER A 103 -4.90 -2.74 -5.41
N PHE A 104 -3.79 -3.22 -5.98
CA PHE A 104 -2.81 -4.05 -5.26
C PHE A 104 -2.21 -3.31 -4.06
N CYS A 105 -1.85 -2.04 -4.28
CA CYS A 105 -1.23 -1.22 -3.24
C CYS A 105 -2.19 -1.01 -2.07
N LEU A 106 -3.47 -0.74 -2.34
CA LEU A 106 -4.49 -0.58 -1.31
C LEU A 106 -4.73 -1.87 -0.52
N ASP A 107 -4.92 -3.00 -1.23
CA ASP A 107 -5.10 -4.33 -0.62
C ASP A 107 -3.90 -4.71 0.27
N PHE A 108 -2.69 -4.63 -0.29
CA PHE A 108 -1.48 -5.04 0.40
C PHE A 108 -1.12 -4.14 1.57
N ASN A 109 -1.23 -2.80 1.42
CA ASN A 109 -0.88 -1.89 2.53
C ASN A 109 -1.91 -1.95 3.65
N TYR A 110 -3.20 -2.21 3.36
CA TYR A 110 -4.20 -2.42 4.41
C TYR A 110 -3.90 -3.69 5.22
N TYR A 111 -3.62 -4.79 4.52
CA TYR A 111 -3.19 -6.05 5.13
C TYR A 111 -1.90 -5.89 5.97
N MET A 112 -0.92 -5.15 5.46
CA MET A 112 0.33 -4.90 6.18
C MET A 112 0.11 -4.02 7.42
N ALA A 113 -0.74 -3.00 7.34
CA ALA A 113 -1.06 -2.15 8.47
C ALA A 113 -1.70 -2.95 9.62
N HIS A 114 -2.62 -3.87 9.31
CA HIS A 114 -3.15 -4.82 10.29
C HIS A 114 -2.05 -5.66 10.95
N ASN A 115 -1.16 -6.26 10.14
CA ASN A 115 -0.08 -7.11 10.63
C ASN A 115 1.01 -6.38 11.43
N GLN A 116 1.10 -5.07 11.25
CA GLN A 116 2.00 -4.18 11.98
C GLN A 116 1.34 -3.60 13.24
N GLY A 117 0.05 -3.85 13.47
CA GLY A 117 -0.70 -3.33 14.62
C GLY A 117 -0.96 -1.83 14.55
N LEU A 118 -1.04 -1.27 13.33
CA LEU A 118 -1.45 0.12 13.11
C LEU A 118 -2.96 0.27 13.34
N ASP A 119 -3.47 1.51 13.35
CA ASP A 119 -4.89 1.80 13.54
C ASP A 119 -5.72 1.36 12.32
N GLU A 120 -6.03 0.07 12.26
CA GLU A 120 -6.75 -0.58 11.17
C GLU A 120 -8.09 0.11 10.86
N ALA A 121 -8.79 0.58 11.89
CA ALA A 121 -10.09 1.23 11.74
C ALA A 121 -9.96 2.53 10.94
N LYS A 122 -8.92 3.33 11.21
CA LYS A 122 -8.61 4.51 10.41
C LYS A 122 -8.02 4.15 9.05
N VAL A 123 -7.11 3.17 8.97
CA VAL A 123 -6.52 2.73 7.68
C VAL A 123 -7.61 2.35 6.68
N ARG A 124 -8.65 1.66 7.13
CA ARG A 124 -9.82 1.28 6.31
C ARG A 124 -10.52 2.49 5.68
N GLU A 125 -10.52 3.64 6.36
CA GLU A 125 -11.20 4.86 5.95
C GLU A 125 -10.36 5.76 5.02
N VAL A 126 -9.07 5.45 4.82
CA VAL A 126 -8.15 6.28 4.03
C VAL A 126 -8.66 6.55 2.61
N PRO A 127 -9.21 5.59 1.83
CA PRO A 127 -9.64 5.91 0.47
C PRO A 127 -10.76 6.98 0.38
N ARG A 128 -11.53 7.17 1.47
CA ARG A 128 -12.59 8.17 1.64
C ARG A 128 -12.25 9.26 2.66
N TRP A 129 -10.96 9.48 2.95
CA TRP A 129 -10.51 10.35 4.04
C TRP A 129 -11.13 11.75 4.06
N ARG A 130 -11.43 12.34 2.89
CA ARG A 130 -12.07 13.66 2.80
C ARG A 130 -13.38 13.73 3.56
N THR A 131 -14.22 12.70 3.45
CA THR A 131 -15.55 12.64 4.07
C THR A 131 -15.58 11.89 5.40
N SER A 132 -14.50 11.18 5.75
CA SER A 132 -14.44 10.41 7.00
C SER A 132 -14.09 11.29 8.22
N THR A 133 -14.89 11.23 9.27
CA THR A 133 -14.73 12.09 10.47
C THR A 133 -13.70 11.58 11.48
N VAL A 134 -13.04 10.45 11.20
CA VAL A 134 -12.14 9.76 12.14
C VAL A 134 -10.72 10.35 12.18
N PHE A 135 -10.36 11.16 11.19
CA PHE A 135 -9.01 11.70 11.03
C PHE A 135 -8.84 13.06 11.72
N THR A 136 -7.71 13.22 12.42
CA THR A 136 -7.28 14.49 13.02
C THR A 136 -6.88 15.51 11.94
N PRO A 137 -6.75 16.80 12.28
CA PRO A 137 -6.25 17.81 11.35
C PRO A 137 -4.88 17.46 10.74
N LEU A 138 -3.92 16.98 11.55
CA LEU A 138 -2.61 16.55 11.07
C LEU A 138 -2.70 15.35 10.11
N GLU A 139 -3.47 14.32 10.47
CA GLU A 139 -3.68 13.14 9.61
C GLU A 139 -4.28 13.53 8.25
N ARG A 140 -5.25 14.46 8.24
CA ARG A 140 -5.84 15.01 7.03
C ARG A 140 -4.82 15.77 6.18
N ARG A 141 -3.99 16.60 6.81
CA ARG A 141 -2.95 17.38 6.12
C ARG A 141 -1.88 16.48 5.48
N VAL A 142 -1.50 15.41 6.18
CA VAL A 142 -0.60 14.37 5.64
C VAL A 142 -1.19 13.69 4.40
N MET A 143 -2.48 13.34 4.44
CA MET A 143 -3.15 12.75 3.28
C MET A 143 -3.36 13.76 2.15
N GLU A 144 -3.66 15.02 2.46
CA GLU A 144 -3.74 16.12 1.49
C GLU A 144 -2.41 16.30 0.75
N TYR A 145 -1.29 16.33 1.48
CA TYR A 145 0.06 16.36 0.91
C TYR A 145 0.31 15.15 0.00
N ALA A 146 -0.03 13.95 0.47
CA ALA A 146 0.15 12.73 -0.31
C ALA A 146 -0.62 12.75 -1.64
N GLU A 147 -1.87 13.23 -1.62
CA GLU A 147 -2.64 13.37 -2.85
C GLU A 147 -2.07 14.46 -3.78
N ALA A 148 -1.71 15.63 -3.25
CA ALA A 148 -1.14 16.74 -4.01
C ALA A 148 0.20 16.35 -4.68
N ALA A 149 1.07 15.65 -3.96
CA ALA A 149 2.33 15.12 -4.48
C ALA A 149 2.14 14.01 -5.52
N SER A 150 1.00 13.31 -5.50
CA SER A 150 0.64 12.28 -6.46
C SER A 150 0.05 12.79 -7.77
N GLN A 151 -0.29 14.08 -7.87
CA GLN A 151 -0.84 14.68 -9.09
C GLN A 151 0.19 14.73 -10.23
N THR A 152 -0.28 14.99 -11.44
CA THR A 152 0.58 15.17 -12.62
C THR A 152 0.12 16.42 -13.39
N PRO A 153 0.80 17.57 -13.23
CA PRO A 153 2.00 17.80 -12.41
C PRO A 153 1.72 17.72 -10.89
N PRO A 154 2.74 17.45 -10.05
CA PRO A 154 2.60 17.55 -8.59
C PRO A 154 2.14 18.96 -8.16
N ALA A 155 1.25 19.03 -7.18
CA ALA A 155 0.55 20.26 -6.78
C ALA A 155 0.74 20.60 -5.28
N VAL A 156 1.83 20.15 -4.67
CA VAL A 156 2.17 20.52 -3.29
C VAL A 156 2.48 22.01 -3.24
N THR A 157 1.83 22.76 -2.35
CA THR A 157 2.12 24.18 -2.13
C THR A 157 3.14 24.39 -1.02
N ASP A 158 3.77 25.56 -1.00
CA ASP A 158 4.70 25.95 0.06
C ASP A 158 3.98 26.03 1.40
N GLU A 159 2.76 26.56 1.45
CA GLU A 159 1.96 26.67 2.68
C GLU A 159 1.64 25.31 3.29
N LEU A 160 1.35 24.32 2.45
CA LEU A 160 1.12 22.94 2.90
C LEU A 160 2.39 22.31 3.47
N SER A 161 3.52 22.57 2.83
CA SER A 161 4.84 22.09 3.28
C SER A 161 5.26 22.75 4.58
N ASP A 162 5.09 24.06 4.71
CA ASP A 162 5.43 24.85 5.91
C ASP A 162 4.58 24.44 7.12
N ALA A 163 3.28 24.22 6.90
CA ALA A 163 2.39 23.74 7.95
C ALA A 163 2.82 22.37 8.48
N LEU A 164 3.11 21.41 7.59
CA LEU A 164 3.61 20.10 7.98
C LEU A 164 4.99 20.20 8.64
N LEU A 165 5.90 21.00 8.08
CA LEU A 165 7.23 21.23 8.65
C LEU A 165 7.14 21.69 10.11
N SER A 166 6.20 22.59 10.42
CA SER A 166 5.97 23.07 11.79
C SER A 166 5.38 22.01 12.72
N GLU A 167 4.62 21.05 12.23
CA GLU A 167 3.91 20.05 13.05
C GLU A 167 4.71 18.77 13.27
N ILE A 168 5.36 18.26 12.22
CA ILE A 168 6.08 16.97 12.24
C ILE A 168 7.60 17.14 12.20
N GLY A 169 8.10 18.35 11.91
CA GLY A 169 9.52 18.63 11.83
C GLY A 169 10.17 18.24 10.50
N PRO A 170 11.42 18.66 10.29
CA PRO A 170 12.10 18.54 9.00
C PRO A 170 12.39 17.09 8.59
N ALA A 171 12.83 16.24 9.53
CA ALA A 171 13.18 14.86 9.24
C ALA A 171 11.94 14.04 8.83
N ALA A 172 10.83 14.18 9.57
CA ALA A 172 9.57 13.52 9.26
C ALA A 172 8.96 13.99 7.93
N LEU A 173 9.09 15.28 7.58
CA LEU A 173 8.63 15.80 6.29
C LEU A 173 9.41 15.18 5.11
N VAL A 174 10.73 14.98 5.27
CA VAL A 174 11.55 14.27 4.27
C VAL A 174 11.09 12.82 4.13
N GLU A 175 10.85 12.12 5.24
CA GLU A 175 10.32 10.75 5.19
C GLU A 175 8.93 10.68 4.57
N LEU A 176 8.05 11.66 4.83
CA LEU A 176 6.73 11.77 4.21
C LEU A 176 6.85 11.89 2.69
N ALA A 177 7.66 12.83 2.20
CA ALA A 177 7.91 13.03 0.78
C ALA A 177 8.44 11.75 0.11
N ALA A 178 9.42 11.10 0.74
CA ALA A 178 10.03 9.88 0.23
C ALA A 178 9.05 8.68 0.23
N ARG A 179 8.22 8.55 1.27
CA ARG A 179 7.17 7.52 1.36
C ARG A 179 6.14 7.68 0.24
N VAL A 180 5.69 8.91 0.00
CA VAL A 180 4.76 9.24 -1.09
C VAL A 180 5.41 8.97 -2.45
N ALA A 181 6.64 9.41 -2.68
CA ALA A 181 7.38 9.16 -3.92
C ALA A 181 7.56 7.66 -4.19
N PHE A 182 7.93 6.87 -3.17
CA PHE A 182 8.02 5.42 -3.30
C PHE A 182 6.67 4.81 -3.67
N MET A 183 5.58 5.20 -3.01
CA MET A 183 4.25 4.72 -3.38
C MET A 183 3.89 5.08 -4.83
N ASN A 184 4.22 6.29 -5.27
CA ASN A 184 4.02 6.75 -6.63
C ASN A 184 4.75 5.88 -7.66
N MET A 185 5.96 5.43 -7.34
CA MET A 185 6.72 4.46 -8.14
C MET A 185 6.03 3.08 -8.16
N THR A 186 5.74 2.50 -6.99
CA THR A 186 5.16 1.13 -6.93
C THR A 186 3.79 1.06 -7.59
N ALA A 187 2.95 2.09 -7.35
CA ALA A 187 1.59 2.14 -7.89
C ALA A 187 1.60 2.20 -9.43
N ARG A 188 2.43 3.07 -10.02
CA ARG A 188 2.55 3.18 -11.47
C ARG A 188 3.15 1.92 -12.10
N MET A 189 4.16 1.31 -11.46
CA MET A 189 4.71 0.03 -11.92
C MET A 189 3.66 -1.07 -11.90
N ASN A 190 2.93 -1.23 -10.79
CA ASN A 190 1.91 -2.27 -10.67
C ASN A 190 0.81 -2.10 -11.71
N ILE A 191 0.29 -0.89 -11.89
CA ILE A 191 -0.74 -0.60 -12.89
C ILE A 191 -0.23 -0.91 -14.30
N ALA A 192 0.98 -0.45 -14.66
CA ALA A 192 1.56 -0.67 -15.98
C ALA A 192 1.82 -2.15 -16.28
N LEU A 193 2.17 -2.94 -15.25
CA LEU A 193 2.42 -4.37 -15.37
C LEU A 193 1.14 -5.23 -15.24
N GLY A 194 -0.03 -4.62 -15.04
CA GLY A 194 -1.28 -5.35 -14.85
C GLY A 194 -1.46 -5.99 -13.47
N ILE A 195 -0.59 -5.69 -12.50
CA ILE A 195 -0.68 -6.21 -11.13
C ILE A 195 -1.90 -5.58 -10.43
N ARG A 196 -2.86 -6.42 -10.05
CA ARG A 196 -4.11 -6.04 -9.36
C ARG A 196 -4.15 -6.58 -7.93
N SER A 197 -5.15 -6.13 -7.17
CA SER A 197 -5.46 -6.70 -5.85
C SER A 197 -5.42 -8.22 -5.91
N GLU A 198 -4.65 -8.79 -4.99
CA GLU A 198 -4.52 -10.23 -4.86
C GLU A 198 -5.40 -10.75 -3.74
N GLY A 199 -6.20 -9.90 -3.06
CA GLY A 199 -7.14 -10.25 -1.98
C GLY A 199 -6.49 -10.56 -0.63
N PHE A 200 -5.35 -9.94 -0.31
CA PHE A 200 -4.70 -10.11 0.99
C PHE A 200 -5.58 -9.72 2.18
N ALA A 201 -6.25 -8.56 2.10
CA ALA A 201 -7.13 -8.07 3.15
C ALA A 201 -8.37 -8.95 3.33
N ASP A 202 -9.01 -9.33 2.23
CA ASP A 202 -10.19 -10.21 2.22
C ASP A 202 -9.87 -11.59 2.80
N ALA A 203 -8.77 -12.20 2.35
CA ALA A 203 -8.35 -13.50 2.85
C ALA A 203 -7.86 -13.46 4.31
N CYS A 204 -7.63 -12.25 4.84
CA CYS A 204 -7.37 -12.00 6.24
C CYS A 204 -8.65 -11.74 7.07
N GLY A 205 -9.82 -11.68 6.43
CA GLY A 205 -11.10 -11.38 7.09
C GLY A 205 -11.25 -9.92 7.48
N LEU A 206 -10.44 -9.01 6.91
CA LEU A 206 -10.58 -7.58 7.15
C LEU A 206 -11.84 -7.06 6.48
N ALA A 207 -12.50 -6.10 7.13
CA ALA A 207 -13.66 -5.44 6.54
C ALA A 207 -13.25 -4.73 5.23
N PRO A 208 -14.11 -4.70 4.20
CA PRO A 208 -13.79 -4.01 2.95
C PRO A 208 -13.34 -2.57 3.20
N LEU A 209 -12.31 -2.15 2.45
CA LEU A 209 -11.87 -0.75 2.41
C LEU A 209 -13.07 0.13 2.11
N ALA A 210 -13.16 1.25 2.81
CA ALA A 210 -14.28 2.15 2.63
C ALA A 210 -14.12 2.89 1.30
N GLU A 211 -15.12 2.80 0.44
CA GLU A 211 -15.04 3.31 -0.92
C GLU A 211 -15.15 4.83 -0.96
N ARG A 212 -14.35 5.44 -1.85
CA ARG A 212 -14.53 6.85 -2.23
C ARG A 212 -15.89 6.96 -2.91
N THR A 213 -16.74 7.86 -2.45
CA THR A 213 -17.92 8.26 -3.23
C THR A 213 -17.41 8.93 -4.49
N VAL A 214 -17.30 8.18 -5.58
CA VAL A 214 -17.15 8.77 -6.90
C VAL A 214 -18.52 9.40 -7.15
N ALA A 215 -18.61 10.72 -7.16
CA ALA A 215 -19.78 11.35 -7.76
C ALA A 215 -19.87 10.72 -9.15
N SER A 216 -20.97 10.04 -9.43
CA SER A 216 -21.27 9.51 -10.75
C SER A 216 -21.24 10.72 -11.69
N GLY A 217 -20.12 10.92 -12.37
CA GLY A 217 -20.02 11.83 -13.49
C GLY A 217 -21.02 11.33 -14.50
N ALA A 218 -22.08 12.11 -14.67
CA ALA A 218 -23.13 11.87 -15.64
C ALA A 218 -22.56 11.90 -17.06
N ALA A 219 -23.09 10.98 -17.88
CA ALA A 219 -23.09 10.92 -19.35
C ALA A 219 -21.73 10.75 -20.07
#